data_AF-A0A7Y8HE25-F1
#
_entry.id   AF-A0A7Y8HE25-F1
#
_cell.length_a   1.000
_cell.length_b   1.000
_cell.length_c   1.000
_cell.angle_alpha   90.00
_cell.angle_beta   90.00
_cell.angle_gamma   90.00
#
_symmetry.space_group_name_H-M   'P 1'
#
loop_
_entity.id
_entity.type
_entity.pdbx_description
1 polymer ?
#
loop_
_entity_poly.entity_id
_entity_poly.type
_entity_poly.pdbx_seq_one_letter_code
_entity_poly.pdbx_strand_id
1 'polypeptide(L)'
;MPEPAAKNIGDIIAVVKRRTWSLVLPAVLVFAVSAAVAFSLDPLYQSTCTILIEDQDIPRDFVMSTVTSFAEHRLQSINQRIMSTTRLLEIINRFNLYADQRKKRTMEEIVARMREKDIKFQSISGNVVDRRTGGASMATIAFTLSFRGERPAVVQEVASVLASLYLEENLRIRKEQVVSTSRFLEDELKEIKGQLGKIENRITPFKTQHMNSLPEHLPINLQSLERVERDMERVRSEMRSAREREKFLQTQMELLKEQKEQFEALSNQATTPSSPRPDPTEEADKALLAQMKARLIQLKSKFTDQYPDVVKTKIEIEELEKKVASYAAEKDSDGEKPPEKEAKKIDKSAIVTLGSQIAATQREIESLKKDLEELALKKGVYQQRIEATPAVEENFREIVLERQNLQAKYDDLMKKVLEARVSQGLEKEQKGERFTIIDPARFPEKPVSPNIPAILLIGLVLGIGAGVGTAGIREFADQSVRTADELAAAAQFPVLGGIPVILTKKERRRRRLKRWAALGSTLLVLTAAPLIFHFFIMDLDILWAKLIRIYNRMM
;
A
#
# COMPACT_ATOMS: atom_id res chain seq x y z
N MET A 1 -60.48 -66.81 -10.48
CA MET A 1 -59.59 -66.48 -9.35
C MET A 1 -60.47 -65.94 -8.24
N PRO A 2 -60.66 -66.61 -7.09
CA PRO A 2 -61.43 -66.02 -6.02
C PRO A 2 -60.59 -64.95 -5.31
N GLU A 3 -61.21 -63.79 -5.10
CA GLU A 3 -60.66 -62.63 -4.41
C GLU A 3 -60.22 -62.98 -2.97
N PRO A 4 -59.17 -62.34 -2.42
CA PRO A 4 -58.83 -62.50 -1.02
C PRO A 4 -59.95 -61.90 -0.15
N ALA A 5 -60.75 -62.76 0.49
CA ALA A 5 -61.75 -62.35 1.47
C ALA A 5 -61.10 -61.44 2.53
N ALA A 6 -61.64 -60.22 2.66
CA ALA A 6 -61.18 -59.25 3.63
C ALA A 6 -61.29 -59.86 5.04
N LYS A 7 -60.14 -60.12 5.68
CA LYS A 7 -60.08 -60.61 7.07
C LYS A 7 -60.84 -59.64 7.96
N ASN A 8 -61.93 -60.10 8.57
CA ASN A 8 -62.75 -59.28 9.46
C ASN A 8 -61.98 -58.93 10.75
N ILE A 9 -62.29 -57.79 11.37
CA ILE A 9 -61.69 -57.36 12.65
C ILE A 9 -61.83 -58.44 13.74
N GLY A 10 -62.91 -59.23 13.69
CA GLY A 10 -63.13 -60.39 14.56
C GLY A 10 -62.07 -61.49 14.41
N ASP A 11 -61.55 -61.72 13.21
CA ASP A 11 -60.52 -62.74 12.96
C ASP A 11 -59.16 -62.29 13.50
N ILE A 12 -58.83 -61.00 13.37
CA ILE A 12 -57.60 -60.43 13.94
C ILE A 12 -57.60 -60.57 15.46
N ILE A 13 -58.73 -60.26 16.12
CA ILE A 13 -58.88 -60.41 17.58
C ILE A 13 -58.79 -61.89 17.99
N ALA A 14 -59.34 -62.80 17.19
CA ALA A 14 -59.28 -64.23 17.45
C ALA A 14 -57.85 -64.79 17.30
N VAL A 15 -57.07 -64.32 16.31
CA VAL A 15 -55.64 -64.64 16.15
C VAL A 15 -54.83 -64.14 17.35
N VAL A 16 -55.04 -62.89 17.78
CA VAL A 16 -54.35 -62.31 18.95
C VAL A 16 -54.65 -63.11 20.23
N LYS A 17 -55.92 -63.49 20.47
CA LYS A 17 -56.34 -64.22 21.68
C LYS A 17 -55.84 -65.68 21.70
N ARG A 18 -55.57 -66.27 20.54
CA ARG A 18 -55.04 -67.65 20.40
C ARG A 18 -53.52 -67.71 20.54
N ARG A 19 -52.81 -66.69 20.05
CA ARG A 19 -51.34 -66.66 20.00
C ARG A 19 -50.68 -65.63 20.91
N THR A 20 -51.35 -65.22 21.99
CA THR A 20 -50.85 -64.23 22.96
C THR A 20 -49.40 -64.46 23.38
N TRP A 21 -48.97 -65.70 23.57
CA TRP A 21 -47.59 -66.05 23.91
C TRP A 21 -46.58 -65.82 22.79
N SER A 22 -46.97 -65.98 21.52
CA SER A 22 -46.08 -65.68 20.37
C SER A 22 -46.06 -64.20 20.01
N LEU A 23 -46.97 -63.39 20.55
CA LEU A 23 -46.96 -61.93 20.42
C LEU A 23 -46.19 -61.28 21.58
N VAL A 24 -46.50 -61.65 22.81
CA VAL A 24 -45.98 -61.00 24.02
C VAL A 24 -44.53 -61.39 24.30
N LEU A 25 -44.17 -62.67 24.16
CA LEU A 25 -42.83 -63.14 24.51
C LEU A 25 -41.71 -62.47 23.67
N PRO A 26 -41.77 -62.44 22.33
CA PRO A 26 -40.78 -61.71 21.53
C PRO A 26 -40.83 -60.19 21.77
N ALA A 27 -42.00 -59.59 21.99
CA ALA A 27 -42.11 -58.16 22.25
C ALA A 27 -41.42 -57.75 23.56
N VAL A 28 -41.63 -58.53 24.63
CA VAL A 28 -40.98 -58.30 25.93
C VAL A 28 -39.49 -58.57 25.84
N LEU A 29 -39.07 -59.60 25.10
CA LEU A 29 -37.66 -59.92 24.92
C LEU A 29 -36.91 -58.79 24.20
N VAL A 30 -37.46 -58.28 23.09
CA VAL A 30 -36.86 -57.17 22.34
C VAL A 30 -36.82 -55.89 23.17
N PHE A 31 -37.88 -55.59 23.93
CA PHE A 31 -37.90 -54.44 24.83
C PHE A 31 -36.88 -54.58 25.96
N ALA A 32 -36.77 -55.76 26.59
CA ALA A 32 -35.81 -56.03 27.65
C ALA A 32 -34.37 -55.93 27.16
N VAL A 33 -34.07 -56.45 25.96
CA VAL A 33 -32.76 -56.28 25.31
C VAL A 33 -32.48 -54.81 25.03
N SER A 34 -33.46 -54.06 24.51
CA SER A 34 -33.30 -52.63 24.23
C SER A 34 -33.05 -51.81 25.50
N ALA A 35 -33.75 -52.14 26.60
CA ALA A 35 -33.53 -51.53 27.90
C ALA A 35 -32.17 -51.88 28.48
N ALA A 36 -31.75 -53.15 28.40
CA ALA A 36 -30.42 -53.58 28.83
C ALA A 36 -29.31 -52.85 28.07
N VAL A 37 -29.46 -52.69 26.75
CA VAL A 37 -28.53 -51.90 25.93
C VAL A 37 -28.55 -50.42 26.34
N ALA A 38 -29.73 -49.83 26.59
CA ALA A 38 -29.86 -48.43 26.97
C ALA A 38 -29.13 -48.10 28.28
N PHE A 39 -29.17 -48.99 29.26
CA PHE A 39 -28.50 -48.81 30.56
C PHE A 39 -27.05 -49.31 30.60
N SER A 40 -26.63 -50.13 29.63
CA SER A 40 -25.25 -50.63 29.54
C SER A 40 -24.31 -49.68 28.78
N LEU A 41 -24.83 -48.65 28.12
CA LEU A 41 -24.03 -47.66 27.40
C LEU A 41 -23.56 -46.57 28.37
N ASP A 42 -22.28 -46.21 28.28
CA ASP A 42 -21.68 -45.21 29.16
C ASP A 42 -22.30 -43.82 28.97
N PRO A 43 -22.69 -43.13 30.06
CA PRO A 43 -23.23 -41.78 29.98
C PRO A 43 -22.15 -40.78 29.56
N LEU A 44 -22.43 -39.98 28.54
CA LEU A 44 -21.59 -38.88 28.09
C LEU A 44 -22.22 -37.56 28.52
N TYR A 45 -21.44 -36.76 29.24
CA TYR A 45 -21.78 -35.42 29.69
C TYR A 45 -21.17 -34.39 28.75
N GLN A 46 -21.79 -33.21 28.66
CA GLN A 46 -21.30 -32.10 27.86
C GLN A 46 -21.28 -30.82 28.68
N SER A 47 -20.14 -30.12 28.70
CA SER A 47 -20.04 -28.76 29.22
C SER A 47 -19.79 -27.80 28.07
N THR A 48 -20.48 -26.65 28.09
CA THR A 48 -20.40 -25.62 27.06
C THR A 48 -19.99 -24.30 27.72
N CYS A 49 -19.11 -23.56 27.06
CA CYS A 49 -18.70 -22.21 27.42
C CYS A 49 -19.05 -21.27 26.25
N THR A 50 -19.54 -20.06 26.56
CA THR A 50 -19.86 -19.03 25.57
C THR A 50 -18.93 -17.84 25.72
N ILE A 51 -18.26 -17.48 24.64
CA ILE A 51 -17.30 -16.37 24.57
C ILE A 51 -17.85 -15.32 23.62
N LEU A 52 -17.90 -14.07 24.08
CA LEU A 52 -18.28 -12.90 23.30
C LEU A 52 -17.05 -12.19 22.76
N ILE A 53 -17.19 -11.67 21.55
CA ILE A 53 -16.22 -10.80 20.90
C ILE A 53 -16.71 -9.37 21.12
N GLU A 54 -16.06 -8.65 22.02
CA GLU A 54 -16.33 -7.24 22.30
C GLU A 54 -15.50 -6.36 21.36
N ASP A 55 -16.16 -5.45 20.65
CA ASP A 55 -15.51 -4.43 19.83
C ASP A 55 -14.78 -3.37 20.69
N GLN A 56 -13.85 -2.65 20.09
CA GLN A 56 -13.10 -1.57 20.76
C GLN A 56 -13.99 -0.32 21.00
N ASP A 57 -14.00 0.19 22.24
CA ASP A 57 -14.79 1.37 22.66
C ASP A 57 -14.19 2.74 22.26
N ILE A 58 -12.96 2.78 21.73
CA ILE A 58 -12.24 4.04 21.44
C ILE A 58 -12.63 4.58 20.04
N PRO A 59 -12.97 5.88 19.90
CA PRO A 59 -13.25 6.49 18.60
C PRO A 59 -12.08 6.32 17.61
N ARG A 60 -12.40 5.83 16.41
CA ARG A 60 -11.41 5.52 15.35
C ARG A 60 -10.65 6.74 14.82
N ASP A 61 -11.15 7.94 15.10
CA ASP A 61 -10.50 9.20 14.70
C ASP A 61 -9.10 9.37 15.29
N PHE A 62 -8.77 8.63 16.36
CA PHE A 62 -7.46 8.67 16.99
C PHE A 62 -6.53 7.51 16.59
N VAL A 63 -7.06 6.41 16.03
CA VAL A 63 -6.27 5.21 15.64
C VAL A 63 -6.98 4.42 14.54
N MET A 64 -6.33 4.24 13.38
CA MET A 64 -6.74 3.26 12.37
C MET A 64 -6.35 1.85 12.85
N SER A 65 -7.32 0.94 12.97
CA SER A 65 -7.00 -0.47 13.25
C SER A 65 -6.21 -1.04 12.07
N THR A 66 -4.94 -1.38 12.30
CA THR A 66 -4.08 -2.05 11.31
C THR A 66 -4.45 -3.52 11.12
N VAL A 67 -5.33 -4.06 11.97
CA VAL A 67 -5.82 -5.44 11.90
C VAL A 67 -7.20 -5.44 11.23
N THR A 68 -7.21 -5.53 9.90
CA THR A 68 -8.41 -5.55 9.06
C THR A 68 -8.98 -6.95 8.84
N SER A 69 -8.35 -8.00 9.37
CA SER A 69 -8.85 -9.37 9.22
C SER A 69 -10.19 -9.52 9.94
N PHE A 70 -11.22 -10.01 9.24
CA PHE A 70 -12.48 -10.43 9.86
C PHE A 70 -12.18 -11.35 11.04
N ALA A 71 -12.85 -11.13 12.18
CA ALA A 71 -12.71 -11.95 13.38
C ALA A 71 -12.81 -13.45 13.05
N GLU A 72 -13.61 -13.82 12.05
CA GLU A 72 -13.77 -15.19 11.54
C GLU A 72 -12.45 -15.85 11.10
N HIS A 73 -11.62 -15.16 10.30
CA HIS A 73 -10.35 -15.73 9.85
C HIS A 73 -9.38 -15.96 11.02
N ARG A 74 -9.38 -15.06 12.01
CA ARG A 74 -8.59 -15.22 13.24
C ARG A 74 -9.11 -16.35 14.09
N LEU A 75 -10.43 -16.46 14.26
CA LEU A 75 -11.04 -17.58 14.98
C LEU A 75 -10.70 -18.91 14.35
N GLN A 76 -10.69 -18.99 13.01
CA GLN A 76 -10.31 -20.20 12.29
C GLN A 76 -8.82 -20.56 12.52
N SER A 77 -7.91 -19.58 12.48
CA SER A 77 -6.48 -19.83 12.73
C SER A 77 -6.21 -20.22 14.19
N ILE A 78 -6.88 -19.56 15.15
CA ILE A 78 -6.86 -19.92 16.57
C ILE A 78 -7.38 -21.35 16.74
N ASN A 79 -8.52 -21.68 16.14
CA ASN A 79 -9.12 -23.01 16.19
C ASN A 79 -8.17 -24.08 15.64
N GLN A 80 -7.54 -23.86 14.47
CA GLN A 80 -6.56 -24.79 13.92
C GLN A 80 -5.35 -25.00 14.85
N ARG A 81 -4.89 -23.95 15.54
CA ARG A 81 -3.74 -24.02 16.44
C ARG A 81 -4.05 -24.71 17.75
N ILE A 82 -5.24 -24.49 18.31
CA ILE A 82 -5.70 -25.15 19.54
C ILE A 82 -6.09 -26.61 19.27
N MET A 83 -6.68 -26.90 18.11
CA MET A 83 -7.00 -28.26 17.65
C MET A 83 -5.80 -29.04 17.10
N SER A 84 -4.59 -28.48 17.21
CA SER A 84 -3.37 -29.16 16.79
C SER A 84 -3.08 -30.38 17.68
N THR A 85 -2.48 -31.41 17.08
CA THR A 85 -2.20 -32.68 17.77
C THR A 85 -1.40 -32.46 19.05
N THR A 86 -0.39 -31.59 19.01
CA THR A 86 0.47 -31.27 20.16
C THR A 86 -0.33 -30.68 21.33
N ARG A 87 -1.24 -29.74 21.06
CA ARG A 87 -2.06 -29.09 22.10
C ARG A 87 -3.11 -30.02 22.66
N LEU A 88 -3.80 -30.78 21.81
CA LEU A 88 -4.78 -31.75 22.28
C LEU A 88 -4.12 -32.85 23.10
N LEU A 89 -2.92 -33.31 22.73
CA LEU A 89 -2.15 -34.30 23.50
C LEU A 89 -1.74 -33.78 24.88
N GLU A 90 -1.38 -32.50 24.98
CA GLU A 90 -1.09 -31.83 26.26
C GLU A 90 -2.31 -31.87 27.19
N ILE A 91 -3.51 -31.55 26.67
CA ILE A 91 -4.78 -31.60 27.43
C ILE A 91 -5.13 -33.05 27.80
N ILE A 92 -4.99 -33.99 26.86
CA ILE A 92 -5.26 -35.42 27.07
C ILE A 92 -4.39 -35.98 28.19
N ASN A 93 -3.11 -35.64 28.22
CA ASN A 93 -2.20 -36.10 29.27
C ASN A 93 -2.45 -35.41 30.60
N ARG A 94 -2.67 -34.09 30.61
CA ARG A 94 -2.94 -33.31 31.83
C ARG A 94 -4.15 -33.83 32.60
N PHE A 95 -5.24 -34.17 31.91
CA PHE A 95 -6.48 -34.64 32.53
C PHE A 95 -6.65 -36.16 32.53
N ASN A 96 -5.63 -36.89 32.09
CA ASN A 96 -5.64 -38.33 31.87
C ASN A 96 -6.91 -38.80 31.13
N LEU A 97 -7.22 -38.13 30.02
CA LEU A 97 -8.39 -38.44 29.20
C LEU A 97 -8.20 -39.77 28.48
N TYR A 98 -9.31 -40.47 28.23
CA TYR A 98 -9.38 -41.70 27.43
C TYR A 98 -8.51 -42.87 27.95
N ALA A 99 -8.29 -42.97 29.27
CA ALA A 99 -7.41 -43.99 29.86
C ALA A 99 -7.70 -45.43 29.37
N ASP A 100 -8.98 -45.81 29.25
CA ASP A 100 -9.37 -47.14 28.79
C ASP A 100 -9.18 -47.35 27.28
N GLN A 101 -9.19 -46.26 26.50
CA GLN A 101 -8.98 -46.33 25.05
C GLN A 101 -7.52 -46.34 24.65
N ARG A 102 -6.63 -45.80 25.51
CA ARG A 102 -5.17 -45.90 25.31
C ARG A 102 -4.67 -47.34 25.21
N LYS A 103 -5.41 -48.30 25.77
CA LYS A 103 -5.11 -49.74 25.66
C LYS A 103 -5.54 -50.36 24.34
N LYS A 104 -6.47 -49.73 23.62
CA LYS A 104 -7.15 -50.28 22.44
C LYS A 104 -6.88 -49.51 21.14
N ARG A 105 -6.34 -48.29 21.23
CA ARG A 105 -6.18 -47.35 20.11
C ARG A 105 -4.82 -46.65 20.18
N THR A 106 -4.35 -46.20 19.02
CA THR A 106 -3.15 -45.37 18.93
C THR A 106 -3.43 -43.96 19.50
N MET A 107 -2.38 -43.25 19.89
CA MET A 107 -2.52 -41.89 20.40
C MET A 107 -3.10 -40.94 19.33
N GLU A 108 -2.76 -41.14 18.07
CA GLU A 108 -3.27 -40.36 16.94
C GLU A 108 -4.78 -40.52 16.77
N GLU A 109 -5.29 -41.76 16.86
CA GLU A 109 -6.73 -42.04 16.81
C GLU A 109 -7.49 -41.39 17.97
N ILE A 110 -6.89 -41.35 19.15
CA ILE A 110 -7.48 -40.72 20.34
C ILE A 110 -7.56 -39.20 20.16
N VAL A 111 -6.48 -38.59 19.65
CA VAL A 111 -6.46 -37.15 19.37
C VAL A 111 -7.46 -36.78 18.27
N ALA A 112 -7.53 -37.56 17.18
CA ALA A 112 -8.50 -37.36 16.11
C ALA A 112 -9.94 -37.46 16.65
N ARG A 113 -10.21 -38.44 17.52
CA ARG A 113 -11.50 -38.56 18.20
C ARG A 113 -11.84 -37.31 19.02
N MET A 114 -10.90 -36.83 19.84
CA MET A 114 -11.11 -35.63 20.65
C MET A 114 -11.46 -34.42 19.78
N ARG A 115 -10.71 -34.23 18.69
CA ARG A 115 -10.88 -33.12 17.74
C ARG A 115 -12.22 -33.16 17.00
N GLU A 116 -12.65 -34.34 16.54
CA GLU A 116 -13.78 -34.47 15.61
C GLU A 116 -15.12 -34.79 16.29
N LYS A 117 -15.08 -35.53 17.41
CA LYS A 117 -16.30 -36.04 18.06
C LYS A 117 -16.60 -35.37 19.40
N ASP A 118 -15.55 -35.10 20.19
CA ASP A 118 -15.73 -34.71 21.59
C ASP A 118 -15.68 -33.20 21.78
N ILE A 119 -14.92 -32.46 20.97
CA ILE A 119 -14.97 -31.00 20.95
C ILE A 119 -15.90 -30.51 19.83
N LYS A 120 -16.76 -29.54 20.13
CA LYS A 120 -17.54 -28.80 19.12
C LYS A 120 -17.34 -27.30 19.27
N PHE A 121 -17.00 -26.67 18.16
CA PHE A 121 -16.95 -25.23 17.97
C PHE A 121 -18.15 -24.78 17.15
N GLN A 122 -18.90 -23.78 17.63
CA GLN A 122 -19.99 -23.16 16.88
C GLN A 122 -19.89 -21.64 16.98
N SER A 123 -19.75 -20.96 15.84
CA SER A 123 -19.85 -19.51 15.75
C SER A 123 -21.31 -19.06 15.77
N ILE A 124 -21.55 -17.93 16.41
CA ILE A 124 -22.84 -17.23 16.46
C ILE A 124 -22.64 -15.92 15.72
N SER A 125 -23.14 -15.89 14.48
CA SER A 125 -23.08 -14.71 13.62
C SER A 125 -24.37 -13.90 13.72
N GLY A 126 -24.24 -12.57 13.62
CA GLY A 126 -25.37 -11.64 13.58
C GLY A 126 -25.11 -10.48 12.63
N ASN A 127 -26.17 -9.75 12.29
CA ASN A 127 -26.06 -8.52 11.50
C ASN A 127 -25.46 -7.43 12.38
N VAL A 128 -24.19 -7.12 12.14
CA VAL A 128 -23.51 -5.98 12.77
C VAL A 128 -23.46 -4.86 11.76
N VAL A 129 -23.85 -3.66 12.16
CA VAL A 129 -23.68 -2.48 11.33
C VAL A 129 -22.19 -2.17 11.30
N ASP A 130 -21.54 -2.40 10.17
CA ASP A 130 -20.14 -2.04 9.98
C ASP A 130 -20.05 -0.52 9.99
N ARG A 131 -19.59 0.03 11.12
CA ARG A 131 -19.44 1.48 11.33
C ARG A 131 -18.49 2.14 10.32
N ARG A 132 -17.70 1.37 9.57
CA ARG A 132 -16.81 1.87 8.49
C ARG A 132 -17.55 2.14 7.18
N THR A 133 -18.56 1.34 6.85
CA THR A 133 -19.29 1.42 5.56
C THR A 133 -20.75 1.84 5.73
N GLY A 134 -21.25 1.89 6.97
CA GLY A 134 -22.67 2.11 7.28
C GLY A 134 -23.56 0.95 6.84
N GLY A 135 -22.99 -0.11 6.26
CA GLY A 135 -23.72 -1.28 5.77
C GLY A 135 -23.87 -2.35 6.85
N ALA A 136 -24.99 -3.07 6.84
CA ALA A 136 -25.12 -4.28 7.64
C ALA A 136 -24.23 -5.38 7.05
N SER A 137 -23.29 -5.88 7.84
CA SER A 137 -22.44 -7.02 7.49
C SER A 137 -22.65 -8.15 8.50
N MET A 138 -22.68 -9.40 8.04
CA MET A 138 -22.72 -10.54 8.96
C MET A 138 -21.35 -10.71 9.60
N ALA A 139 -21.28 -10.55 10.92
CA ALA A 139 -20.07 -10.77 11.69
C ALA A 139 -20.33 -11.78 12.81
N THR A 140 -19.31 -12.54 13.18
CA THR A 140 -19.36 -13.44 14.34
C THR A 140 -19.24 -12.61 15.61
N ILE A 141 -20.28 -12.62 16.43
CA ILE A 141 -20.39 -11.81 17.65
C ILE A 141 -20.00 -12.65 18.87
N ALA A 142 -20.34 -13.94 18.86
CA ALA A 142 -19.99 -14.87 19.92
C ALA A 142 -19.66 -16.24 19.33
N PHE A 143 -19.04 -17.10 20.12
CA PHE A 143 -18.87 -18.50 19.78
C PHE A 143 -19.00 -19.36 21.02
N THR A 144 -19.39 -20.62 20.81
CA THR A 144 -19.51 -21.62 21.86
C THR A 144 -18.47 -22.72 21.66
N LEU A 145 -17.87 -23.11 22.77
CA LEU A 145 -16.96 -24.24 22.86
C LEU A 145 -17.61 -25.27 23.77
N SER A 146 -17.76 -26.50 23.26
CA SER A 146 -18.28 -27.60 24.09
C SER A 146 -17.36 -28.80 24.04
N PHE A 147 -17.24 -29.47 25.17
CA PHE A 147 -16.48 -30.71 25.32
C PHE A 147 -17.37 -31.81 25.88
N ARG A 148 -17.19 -33.04 25.38
CA ARG A 148 -17.95 -34.23 25.76
C ARG A 148 -17.05 -35.29 26.40
N GLY A 149 -17.51 -35.90 27.48
CA GLY A 149 -16.78 -36.96 28.16
C GLY A 149 -17.58 -37.67 29.24
N GLU A 150 -16.99 -38.71 29.81
CA GLU A 150 -17.66 -39.61 30.76
C GLU A 150 -17.75 -39.01 32.19
N ARG A 151 -16.76 -38.19 32.58
CA ARG A 151 -16.66 -37.64 33.95
C ARG A 151 -17.11 -36.17 34.01
N PRO A 152 -18.22 -35.83 34.68
CA PRO A 152 -18.76 -34.47 34.74
C PRO A 152 -17.75 -33.39 35.16
N ALA A 153 -16.99 -33.65 36.23
CA ALA A 153 -16.01 -32.71 36.76
C ALA A 153 -14.89 -32.41 35.76
N VAL A 154 -14.34 -33.44 35.12
CA VAL A 154 -13.28 -33.28 34.11
C VAL A 154 -13.82 -32.64 32.84
N VAL A 155 -15.06 -32.93 32.46
CA VAL A 155 -15.69 -32.31 31.30
C VAL A 155 -15.80 -30.79 31.46
N GLN A 156 -16.21 -30.32 32.64
CA GLN A 156 -16.24 -28.90 32.96
C GLN A 156 -14.85 -28.27 32.94
N GLU A 157 -13.86 -28.93 33.54
CA GLU A 157 -12.50 -28.41 33.63
C GLU A 157 -11.83 -28.31 32.26
N VAL A 158 -11.99 -29.34 31.40
CA VAL A 158 -11.48 -29.33 30.02
C VAL A 158 -12.14 -28.22 29.21
N ALA A 159 -13.47 -28.04 29.31
CA ALA A 159 -14.15 -26.95 28.62
C ALA A 159 -13.67 -25.56 29.09
N SER A 160 -13.40 -25.41 30.39
CA SER A 160 -12.83 -24.18 30.96
C SER A 160 -11.43 -23.91 30.44
N VAL A 161 -10.56 -24.92 30.43
CA VAL A 161 -9.19 -24.81 29.91
C VAL A 161 -9.20 -24.49 28.42
N LEU A 162 -10.07 -25.13 27.64
CA LEU A 162 -10.24 -24.77 26.22
C LEU A 162 -10.60 -23.29 26.08
N ALA A 163 -11.60 -22.79 26.82
CA ALA A 163 -11.96 -21.37 26.78
C ALA A 163 -10.77 -20.44 27.11
N SER A 164 -10.00 -20.76 28.15
CA SER A 164 -8.80 -19.99 28.51
C SER A 164 -7.72 -20.03 27.42
N LEU A 165 -7.52 -21.18 26.76
CA LEU A 165 -6.56 -21.29 25.66
C LEU A 165 -6.95 -20.43 24.45
N TYR A 166 -8.25 -20.32 24.13
CA TYR A 166 -8.72 -19.42 23.07
C TYR A 166 -8.47 -17.95 23.42
N LEU A 167 -8.72 -17.56 24.67
CA LEU A 167 -8.46 -16.21 25.15
C LEU A 167 -6.96 -15.87 25.08
N GLU A 168 -6.10 -16.76 25.59
CA GLU A 168 -4.65 -16.58 25.60
C GLU A 168 -4.07 -16.54 24.18
N GLU A 169 -4.49 -17.45 23.30
CA GLU A 169 -4.02 -17.49 21.91
C GLU A 169 -4.42 -16.24 21.14
N ASN A 170 -5.64 -15.72 21.36
CA ASN A 170 -6.08 -14.47 20.76
C ASN A 170 -5.22 -13.28 21.20
N LEU A 171 -4.96 -13.14 22.50
CA LEU A 171 -4.07 -12.10 23.03
C LEU A 171 -2.65 -12.22 22.46
N ARG A 172 -2.14 -13.45 22.35
CA ARG A 172 -0.81 -13.70 21.79
C ARG A 172 -0.71 -13.27 20.33
N ILE A 173 -1.64 -13.72 19.48
CA ILE A 173 -1.65 -13.42 18.04
C ILE A 173 -1.74 -11.91 17.81
N ARG A 174 -2.60 -11.20 18.55
CA ARG A 174 -2.72 -9.75 18.40
C ARG A 174 -1.49 -9.00 18.85
N LYS A 175 -0.93 -9.38 20.01
CA LYS A 175 0.32 -8.81 20.49
C LYS A 175 1.44 -9.00 19.48
N GLU A 176 1.55 -10.20 18.90
CA GLU A 176 2.54 -10.51 17.86
C GLU A 176 2.31 -9.65 16.60
N GLN A 177 1.08 -9.52 16.13
CA GLN A 177 0.74 -8.73 14.93
C GLN A 177 1.03 -7.24 15.11
N VAL A 178 0.68 -6.67 16.27
CA VAL A 178 0.90 -5.24 16.54
C VAL A 178 2.39 -4.95 16.73
N VAL A 179 3.12 -5.82 17.44
CA VAL A 179 4.57 -5.68 17.62
C VAL A 179 5.31 -5.84 16.29
N SER A 180 4.96 -6.83 15.47
CA SER A 180 5.62 -7.06 14.18
C SER A 180 5.38 -5.90 13.21
N THR A 181 4.15 -5.37 13.16
CA THR A 181 3.79 -4.22 12.34
C THR A 181 4.53 -2.95 12.78
N SER A 182 4.55 -2.67 14.10
CA SER A 182 5.29 -1.53 14.64
C SER A 182 6.77 -1.63 14.30
N ARG A 183 7.38 -2.81 14.47
CA ARG A 183 8.79 -3.05 14.17
C ARG A 183 9.09 -2.86 12.69
N PHE A 184 8.26 -3.41 11.80
CA PHE A 184 8.41 -3.24 10.36
C PHE A 184 8.40 -1.76 9.96
N LEU A 185 7.43 -0.98 10.48
CA LEU A 185 7.33 0.45 10.18
C LEU A 185 8.51 1.26 10.75
N GLU A 186 8.98 0.91 11.95
CA GLU A 186 10.16 1.55 12.56
C GLU A 186 11.45 1.26 11.76
N ASP A 187 11.62 0.01 11.30
CA ASP A 187 12.76 -0.38 10.47
C ASP A 187 12.72 0.33 9.10
N GLU A 188 11.55 0.40 8.46
CA GLU A 188 11.35 1.13 7.20
C GLU A 188 11.61 2.64 7.36
N LEU A 189 11.12 3.25 8.45
CA LEU A 189 11.37 4.66 8.76
C LEU A 189 12.87 4.93 8.95
N LYS A 190 13.60 4.01 9.58
CA LYS A 190 15.04 4.11 9.77
C LYS A 190 15.78 4.02 8.43
N GLU A 191 15.36 3.13 7.54
CA GLU A 191 15.94 3.01 6.19
C GLU A 191 15.71 4.29 5.37
N ILE A 192 14.47 4.79 5.32
CA ILE A 192 14.13 6.03 4.62
C ILE A 192 14.89 7.23 5.20
N LYS A 193 15.04 7.31 6.52
CA LYS A 193 15.87 8.34 7.17
C LYS A 193 17.34 8.24 6.72
N GLY A 194 17.87 7.02 6.59
CA GLY A 194 19.21 6.78 6.07
C GLY A 194 19.36 7.23 4.62
N GLN A 195 18.38 6.93 3.77
CA GLN A 195 18.35 7.37 2.37
C GLN A 195 18.24 8.89 2.23
N LEU A 196 17.39 9.53 3.03
CA LEU A 196 17.26 10.98 3.07
C LEU A 196 18.61 11.64 3.42
N GLY A 197 19.31 11.14 4.45
CA GLY A 197 20.65 11.61 4.78
C GLY A 197 21.68 11.42 3.66
N LYS A 198 21.60 10.32 2.89
CA LYS A 198 22.46 10.12 1.71
C LYS A 198 22.17 11.15 0.61
N ILE A 199 20.90 11.46 0.35
CA ILE A 199 20.53 12.49 -0.65
C ILE A 199 20.95 13.88 -0.17
N GLU A 200 20.71 14.22 1.08
CA GLU A 200 21.15 15.50 1.65
C GLU A 200 22.66 15.67 1.54
N ASN A 201 23.43 14.61 1.81
CA ASN A 201 24.87 14.60 1.64
C ASN A 201 25.34 14.67 0.16
N ARG A 202 24.47 14.37 -0.82
CA ARG A 202 24.76 14.55 -2.26
C ARG A 202 24.51 15.99 -2.72
N ILE A 203 23.59 16.73 -2.09
CA ILE A 203 23.22 18.09 -2.50
C ILE A 203 24.38 19.06 -2.32
N THR A 204 25.04 19.04 -1.16
CA THR A 204 26.15 19.96 -0.87
C THR A 204 27.32 19.82 -1.86
N PRO A 205 27.91 18.63 -2.08
CA PRO A 205 29.00 18.48 -3.04
C PRO A 205 28.57 18.84 -4.46
N PHE A 206 27.35 18.48 -4.87
CA PHE A 206 26.80 18.87 -6.17
C PHE A 206 26.75 20.40 -6.34
N LYS A 207 26.24 21.13 -5.33
CA LYS A 207 26.23 22.60 -5.34
C LYS A 207 27.63 23.19 -5.40
N THR A 208 28.60 22.62 -4.68
CA THR A 208 29.98 23.13 -4.69
C THR A 208 30.70 22.88 -6.01
N GLN A 209 30.50 21.72 -6.65
CA GLN A 209 31.11 21.37 -7.92
C GLN A 209 30.57 22.23 -9.08
N HIS A 210 29.28 22.58 -9.02
CA HIS A 210 28.59 23.36 -10.05
C HIS A 210 28.30 24.80 -9.65
N MET A 211 28.99 25.34 -8.65
CA MET A 211 28.67 26.62 -8.02
C MET A 211 28.48 27.77 -9.02
N ASN A 212 29.29 27.86 -10.07
CA ASN A 212 29.22 28.95 -11.04
C ASN A 212 28.22 28.74 -12.20
N SER A 213 27.55 27.59 -12.24
CA SER A 213 26.61 27.17 -13.31
C SER A 213 25.24 26.76 -12.76
N LEU A 214 24.93 27.11 -11.50
CA LEU A 214 23.60 26.89 -10.95
C LEU A 214 22.60 27.89 -11.56
N PRO A 215 21.30 27.52 -11.66
CA PRO A 215 20.24 28.41 -12.13
C PRO A 215 20.17 29.75 -11.37
N GLU A 216 20.44 29.73 -10.06
CA GLU A 216 20.49 30.93 -9.21
C GLU A 216 21.56 31.94 -9.68
N HIS A 217 22.61 31.47 -10.36
CA HIS A 217 23.68 32.30 -10.90
C HIS A 217 23.52 32.63 -12.39
N LEU A 218 22.49 32.13 -13.06
CA LEU A 218 22.23 32.45 -14.47
C LEU A 218 22.05 33.97 -14.71
N PRO A 219 21.28 34.72 -13.89
CA PRO A 219 21.12 36.16 -14.09
C PRO A 219 22.44 36.93 -13.98
N ILE A 220 23.29 36.59 -13.00
CA ILE A 220 24.58 37.26 -12.81
C ILE A 220 25.58 36.88 -13.91
N ASN A 221 25.55 35.65 -14.41
CA ASN A 221 26.37 35.21 -15.54
C ASN A 221 25.97 35.94 -16.83
N LEU A 222 24.67 36.09 -17.10
CA LEU A 222 24.16 36.85 -18.25
C LEU A 222 24.55 38.32 -18.16
N GLN A 223 24.38 38.95 -17.00
CA GLN A 223 24.79 40.34 -16.78
C GLN A 223 26.30 40.53 -16.95
N SER A 224 27.10 39.56 -16.49
CA SER A 224 28.57 39.60 -16.65
C SER A 224 28.98 39.41 -18.11
N LEU A 225 28.31 38.53 -18.85
CA LEU A 225 28.51 38.35 -20.28
C LEU A 225 28.19 39.64 -21.05
N GLU A 226 27.04 40.26 -20.78
CA GLU A 226 26.63 41.53 -21.41
C GLU A 226 27.63 42.66 -21.10
N ARG A 227 28.19 42.70 -19.89
CA ARG A 227 29.25 43.65 -19.53
C ARG A 227 30.52 43.41 -20.33
N VAL A 228 30.98 42.15 -20.41
CA VAL A 228 32.16 41.78 -21.20
C VAL A 228 31.95 42.10 -22.67
N GLU A 229 30.76 41.86 -23.22
CA GLU A 229 30.42 42.18 -24.61
C GLU A 229 30.49 43.68 -24.88
N ARG A 230 29.93 44.51 -23.98
CA ARG A 230 30.06 45.97 -24.07
C ARG A 230 31.51 46.45 -23.96
N ASP A 231 32.29 45.86 -23.07
CA ASP A 231 33.73 46.17 -22.96
C ASP A 231 34.49 45.78 -24.22
N MET A 232 34.18 44.63 -24.83
CA MET A 232 34.76 44.21 -26.10
C MET A 232 34.40 45.16 -27.25
N GLU A 233 33.16 45.64 -27.30
CA GLU A 233 32.72 46.63 -28.31
C GLU A 233 33.46 47.95 -28.13
N ARG A 234 33.62 48.42 -26.89
CA ARG A 234 34.40 49.62 -26.56
C ARG A 234 35.86 49.47 -27.02
N VAL A 235 36.54 48.40 -26.62
CA VAL A 235 37.94 48.13 -27.00
C VAL A 235 38.10 47.96 -28.52
N ARG A 236 37.15 47.31 -29.19
CA ARG A 236 37.13 47.22 -30.66
C ARG A 236 36.99 48.57 -31.33
N SER A 237 36.17 49.46 -30.78
CA SER A 237 36.02 50.82 -31.30
C SER A 237 37.29 51.64 -31.08
N GLU A 238 37.90 51.57 -29.88
CA GLU A 238 39.17 52.23 -29.56
C GLU A 238 40.30 51.76 -30.49
N MET A 239 40.40 50.45 -30.71
CA MET A 239 41.38 49.86 -31.63
C MET A 239 41.15 50.31 -33.08
N ARG A 240 39.89 50.42 -33.52
CA ARG A 240 39.55 50.92 -34.86
C ARG A 240 40.01 52.36 -35.03
N SER A 241 39.72 53.23 -34.06
CA SER A 241 40.18 54.62 -34.06
C SER A 241 41.70 54.73 -33.98
N ALA A 242 42.39 53.86 -33.24
CA ALA A 242 43.85 53.81 -33.20
C ALA A 242 44.45 53.38 -34.56
N ARG A 243 43.85 52.38 -35.24
CA ARG A 243 44.26 51.97 -36.60
C ARG A 243 44.03 53.07 -37.64
N GLU A 244 42.93 53.80 -37.54
CA GLU A 244 42.66 54.96 -38.40
C GLU A 244 43.70 56.07 -38.19
N ARG A 245 44.05 56.37 -36.92
CA ARG A 245 45.15 57.28 -36.57
C ARG A 245 46.50 56.81 -37.14
N GLU A 246 46.83 55.52 -36.97
CA GLU A 246 48.07 54.94 -37.52
C GLU A 246 48.12 55.11 -39.04
N LYS A 247 47.05 54.74 -39.76
CA LYS A 247 46.98 54.87 -41.22
C LYS A 247 47.14 56.32 -41.66
N PHE A 248 46.52 57.26 -40.96
CA PHE A 248 46.65 58.69 -41.24
C PHE A 248 48.09 59.19 -41.03
N LEU A 249 48.76 58.79 -39.94
CA LEU A 249 50.16 59.11 -39.68
C LEU A 249 51.10 58.48 -40.71
N GLN A 250 50.83 57.25 -41.14
CA GLN A 250 51.56 56.58 -42.21
C GLN A 250 51.41 57.32 -43.55
N THR A 251 50.19 57.72 -43.95
CA THR A 251 49.98 58.50 -45.18
C THR A 251 50.71 59.84 -45.15
N GLN A 252 50.72 60.53 -44.01
CA GLN A 252 51.52 61.76 -43.84
C GLN A 252 53.03 61.50 -43.95
N MET A 253 53.51 60.43 -43.33
CA MET A 253 54.92 60.04 -43.41
C MET A 253 55.32 59.66 -44.85
N GLU A 254 54.45 58.99 -45.59
CA GLU A 254 54.64 58.64 -47.00
C GLU A 254 54.72 59.90 -47.87
N LEU A 255 53.79 60.84 -47.70
CA LEU A 255 53.79 62.13 -48.43
C LEU A 255 55.05 62.95 -48.15
N LEU A 256 55.52 62.99 -46.90
CA LEU A 256 56.76 63.69 -46.54
C LEU A 256 58.00 63.01 -47.12
N LYS A 257 58.02 61.67 -47.17
CA LYS A 257 59.09 60.93 -47.86
C LYS A 257 59.08 61.22 -49.36
N GLU A 258 57.91 61.25 -49.99
CA GLU A 258 57.76 61.56 -51.42
C GLU A 258 58.18 63.01 -51.73
N GLN A 259 57.80 63.98 -50.89
CA GLN A 259 58.27 65.37 -51.01
C GLN A 259 59.79 65.47 -50.85
N LYS A 260 60.36 64.73 -49.90
CA LYS A 260 61.81 64.66 -49.71
C LYS A 260 62.51 64.05 -50.93
N GLU A 261 61.99 62.96 -51.48
CA GLU A 261 62.53 62.31 -52.68
C GLU A 261 62.41 63.20 -53.92
N GLN A 262 61.28 63.92 -54.09
CA GLN A 262 61.11 64.92 -55.14
C GLN A 262 62.08 66.09 -54.96
N PHE A 263 62.27 66.59 -53.74
CA PHE A 263 63.21 67.67 -53.45
C PHE A 263 64.67 67.24 -53.67
N GLU A 264 65.03 66.01 -53.28
CA GLU A 264 66.36 65.43 -53.53
C GLU A 264 66.58 65.16 -55.04
N ALA A 265 65.53 64.76 -55.78
CA ALA A 265 65.59 64.61 -57.24
C ALA A 265 65.73 65.96 -57.98
N LEU A 266 65.02 67.00 -57.55
CA LEU A 266 65.18 68.37 -58.09
C LEU A 266 66.53 68.99 -57.70
N SER A 267 67.04 68.71 -56.50
CA SER A 267 68.34 69.21 -56.03
C SER A 267 69.52 68.61 -56.79
N ASN A 268 69.37 67.42 -57.37
CA ASN A 268 70.45 66.74 -58.10
C ASN A 268 70.54 67.16 -59.58
N GLN A 269 69.65 68.02 -60.08
CA GLN A 269 69.59 68.42 -61.49
C GLN A 269 69.75 69.92 -61.75
N ALA A 270 70.42 70.66 -60.85
CA ALA A 270 70.65 72.10 -61.04
C ALA A 270 72.08 72.54 -60.66
N THR A 271 73.02 72.38 -61.59
CA THR A 271 74.24 73.21 -61.67
C THR A 271 74.25 73.94 -63.01
N THR A 272 73.67 75.15 -63.05
CA THR A 272 74.25 76.36 -63.66
C THR A 272 73.31 77.57 -63.49
N PRO A 273 73.85 78.78 -63.22
CA PRO A 273 73.06 79.95 -62.90
C PRO A 273 72.86 80.85 -64.12
N SER A 274 71.64 81.34 -64.35
CA SER A 274 71.34 82.72 -64.78
C SER A 274 69.95 82.79 -65.42
N SER A 275 69.03 83.48 -64.75
CA SER A 275 68.10 84.49 -65.30
C SER A 275 66.80 84.55 -64.48
N PRO A 276 66.17 85.73 -64.38
CA PRO A 276 65.32 86.12 -63.25
C PRO A 276 63.97 85.38 -63.28
N ARG A 277 63.63 84.73 -62.17
CA ARG A 277 62.28 84.24 -61.87
C ARG A 277 61.71 85.06 -60.72
N PRO A 278 60.39 85.32 -60.70
CA PRO A 278 59.73 86.14 -59.69
C PRO A 278 59.84 85.48 -58.30
N ASP A 279 59.78 86.30 -57.24
CA ASP A 279 60.03 85.89 -55.86
C ASP A 279 59.18 84.67 -55.43
N PRO A 280 59.80 83.58 -54.91
CA PRO A 280 59.08 82.37 -54.46
C PRO A 280 58.20 82.59 -53.22
N THR A 281 58.30 83.76 -52.58
CA THR A 281 57.51 84.15 -51.41
C THR A 281 56.08 84.52 -51.78
N GLU A 282 55.85 85.09 -52.96
CA GLU A 282 54.52 85.53 -53.40
C GLU A 282 53.60 84.34 -53.76
N GLU A 283 54.14 83.32 -54.44
CA GLU A 283 53.39 82.10 -54.79
C GLU A 283 53.09 81.25 -53.55
N ALA A 284 54.01 81.20 -52.58
CA ALA A 284 53.81 80.49 -51.32
C ALA A 284 52.68 81.11 -50.47
N ASP A 285 52.63 82.43 -50.37
CA ASP A 285 51.59 83.14 -49.62
C ASP A 285 50.21 83.02 -50.29
N LYS A 286 50.14 83.03 -51.64
CA LYS A 286 48.89 82.75 -52.38
C LYS A 286 48.41 81.31 -52.19
N ALA A 287 49.32 80.34 -52.15
CA ALA A 287 48.98 78.94 -51.90
C ALA A 287 48.49 78.72 -50.45
N LEU A 288 49.13 79.37 -49.47
CA LEU A 288 48.73 79.32 -48.06
C LEU A 288 47.34 79.94 -47.87
N LEU A 289 47.05 81.06 -48.55
CA LEU A 289 45.72 81.68 -48.56
C LEU A 289 44.65 80.72 -49.10
N ALA A 290 44.93 80.02 -50.20
CA ALA A 290 44.00 79.04 -50.76
C ALA A 290 43.74 77.86 -49.80
N GLN A 291 44.79 77.39 -49.11
CA GLN A 291 44.67 76.32 -48.11
C GLN A 291 43.85 76.76 -46.89
N MET A 292 44.07 77.98 -46.40
CA MET A 292 43.31 78.58 -45.30
C MET A 292 41.82 78.74 -45.65
N LYS A 293 41.51 79.17 -46.89
CA LYS A 293 40.13 79.24 -47.39
C LYS A 293 39.47 77.86 -47.47
N ALA A 294 40.20 76.83 -47.92
CA ALA A 294 39.69 75.46 -47.92
C ALA A 294 39.42 74.93 -46.50
N ARG A 295 40.30 75.24 -45.53
CA ARG A 295 40.12 74.90 -44.12
C ARG A 295 38.89 75.58 -43.51
N LEU A 296 38.63 76.84 -43.88
CA LEU A 296 37.43 77.56 -43.44
C LEU A 296 36.14 76.91 -43.97
N ILE A 297 36.12 76.43 -45.22
CA ILE A 297 34.98 75.69 -45.78
C ILE A 297 34.73 74.39 -44.99
N GLN A 298 35.80 73.66 -44.65
CA GLN A 298 35.70 72.44 -43.85
C GLN A 298 35.22 72.72 -42.42
N LEU A 299 35.70 73.79 -41.78
CA LEU A 299 35.24 74.21 -40.46
C LEU A 299 33.77 74.67 -40.48
N LYS A 300 33.34 75.42 -41.49
CA LYS A 300 31.92 75.83 -41.67
C LYS A 300 30.97 74.67 -41.93
N SER A 301 31.47 73.50 -42.38
CA SER A 301 30.63 72.30 -42.52
C SER A 301 30.25 71.64 -41.19
N LYS A 302 30.99 71.94 -40.11
CA LYS A 302 30.82 71.32 -38.78
C LYS A 302 30.49 72.32 -37.67
N PHE A 303 30.86 73.60 -37.84
CA PHE A 303 30.73 74.64 -36.83
C PHE A 303 30.05 75.90 -37.39
N THR A 304 29.33 76.61 -36.53
CA THR A 304 28.68 77.90 -36.85
C THR A 304 29.67 79.05 -36.95
N ASP A 305 29.29 80.12 -37.64
CA ASP A 305 30.15 81.28 -37.96
C ASP A 305 30.73 82.02 -36.73
N GLN A 306 30.21 81.79 -35.53
CA GLN A 306 30.68 82.39 -34.27
C GLN A 306 31.69 81.52 -33.50
N TYR A 307 31.98 80.30 -33.97
CA TYR A 307 32.89 79.39 -33.27
C TYR A 307 34.33 79.94 -33.26
N PRO A 308 35.08 79.89 -32.14
CA PRO A 308 36.37 80.56 -31.99
C PRO A 308 37.38 80.24 -33.09
N ASP A 309 37.44 78.98 -33.55
CA ASP A 309 38.38 78.55 -34.59
C ASP A 309 37.98 79.03 -35.99
N VAL A 310 36.67 79.16 -36.26
CA VAL A 310 36.17 79.75 -37.51
C VAL A 310 36.51 81.24 -37.56
N VAL A 311 36.36 81.94 -36.44
CA VAL A 311 36.68 83.37 -36.31
C VAL A 311 38.19 83.59 -36.48
N LYS A 312 39.03 82.80 -35.81
CA LYS A 312 40.49 82.88 -35.94
C LYS A 312 40.96 82.67 -37.37
N THR A 313 40.51 81.59 -38.02
CA THR A 313 40.89 81.31 -39.42
C THR A 313 40.40 82.41 -40.37
N LYS A 314 39.26 83.05 -40.09
CA LYS A 314 38.76 84.17 -40.88
C LYS A 314 39.64 85.41 -40.74
N ILE A 315 40.12 85.71 -39.54
CA ILE A 315 41.07 86.82 -39.27
C ILE A 315 42.41 86.55 -39.96
N GLU A 316 42.93 85.32 -39.85
CA GLU A 316 44.19 84.93 -40.49
C GLU A 316 44.12 85.01 -42.03
N ILE A 317 42.97 84.66 -42.63
CA ILE A 317 42.71 84.85 -44.07
C ILE A 317 42.74 86.34 -44.43
N GLU A 318 42.11 87.19 -43.63
CA GLU A 318 42.04 88.63 -43.91
C GLU A 318 43.42 89.30 -43.82
N GLU A 319 44.26 88.88 -42.86
CA GLU A 319 45.65 89.32 -42.75
C GLU A 319 46.50 88.84 -43.92
N LEU A 320 46.34 87.58 -44.35
CA LEU A 320 47.03 87.06 -45.53
C LEU A 320 46.59 87.74 -46.82
N GLU A 321 45.30 88.05 -46.98
CA GLU A 321 44.80 88.80 -48.15
C GLU A 321 45.41 90.20 -48.22
N LYS A 322 45.55 90.89 -47.08
CA LYS A 322 46.23 92.19 -47.00
C LYS A 322 47.71 92.09 -47.37
N LYS A 323 48.42 91.05 -46.91
CA LYS A 323 49.83 90.80 -47.26
C LYS A 323 50.02 90.50 -48.74
N VAL A 324 49.14 89.69 -49.33
CA VAL A 324 49.18 89.39 -50.76
C VAL A 324 48.88 90.64 -51.60
N ALA A 325 48.00 91.52 -51.12
CA ALA A 325 47.71 92.81 -51.77
C ALA A 325 48.87 93.83 -51.66
N SER A 326 49.66 93.81 -50.58
CA SER A 326 50.83 94.70 -50.42
C SER A 326 51.99 94.37 -51.39
N TYR A 327 52.06 93.15 -51.95
CA TYR A 327 53.04 92.82 -52.98
C TYR A 327 52.79 93.54 -54.31
N ALA A 328 51.58 94.07 -54.56
CA ALA A 328 51.25 94.78 -55.79
C ALA A 328 51.59 96.29 -55.77
N ALA A 329 52.02 96.86 -54.62
CA ALA A 329 52.01 98.31 -54.41
C ALA A 329 53.38 99.00 -54.20
N GLU A 330 54.51 98.32 -54.07
CA GLU A 330 55.81 98.97 -53.81
C GLU A 330 56.94 98.43 -54.70
N LYS A 331 57.21 99.16 -55.80
CA LYS A 331 58.52 99.23 -56.46
C LYS A 331 59.10 100.60 -56.15
N ASP A 332 60.15 100.63 -55.33
CA ASP A 332 61.32 101.52 -55.40
C ASP A 332 61.89 101.85 -54.02
N SER A 333 63.22 101.74 -53.93
CA SER A 333 64.14 102.22 -52.89
C SER A 333 64.08 101.57 -51.50
N ASP A 334 65.15 101.52 -50.70
CA ASP A 334 66.58 101.21 -50.91
C ASP A 334 67.09 100.86 -49.49
N GLY A 335 68.07 99.96 -49.41
CA GLY A 335 69.06 99.79 -48.34
C GLY A 335 68.65 99.77 -46.85
N GLU A 336 68.66 98.59 -46.23
CA GLU A 336 69.54 98.31 -45.07
C GLU A 336 69.70 96.79 -44.86
N LYS A 337 70.88 96.35 -44.43
CA LYS A 337 71.42 94.96 -44.42
C LYS A 337 71.12 94.21 -43.09
N PRO A 338 71.46 92.90 -42.98
CA PRO A 338 70.59 91.82 -42.51
C PRO A 338 70.76 91.44 -41.01
N PRO A 339 69.95 90.48 -40.54
CA PRO A 339 70.57 89.28 -39.97
C PRO A 339 70.13 87.98 -40.66
N GLU A 340 71.17 87.24 -41.00
CA GLU A 340 71.32 85.79 -40.86
C GLU A 340 70.18 84.85 -41.27
N LYS A 341 70.52 84.14 -42.35
CA LYS A 341 69.91 82.92 -42.87
C LYS A 341 69.82 81.82 -41.81
N GLU A 342 68.65 81.59 -41.24
CA GLU A 342 68.23 80.25 -40.84
C GLU A 342 67.60 79.54 -42.05
N ALA A 343 68.45 79.10 -42.96
CA ALA A 343 68.06 78.14 -43.99
C ALA A 343 67.83 76.77 -43.34
N LYS A 344 66.59 76.54 -42.90
CA LYS A 344 65.80 75.37 -43.27
C LYS A 344 66.53 74.00 -43.15
N LYS A 345 66.80 73.56 -41.91
CA LYS A 345 66.85 72.12 -41.58
C LYS A 345 65.42 71.61 -41.40
N ILE A 346 64.68 71.52 -42.49
CA ILE A 346 63.42 70.78 -42.52
C ILE A 346 63.75 69.32 -42.94
N ASP A 347 63.03 68.37 -42.32
CA ASP A 347 62.81 66.97 -42.73
C ASP A 347 63.66 65.79 -42.23
N LYS A 348 64.54 65.93 -41.23
CA LYS A 348 64.97 64.74 -40.43
C LYS A 348 64.21 64.61 -39.11
N SER A 349 63.91 65.72 -38.44
CA SER A 349 63.20 65.72 -37.16
C SER A 349 61.72 65.36 -37.31
N ALA A 350 61.03 65.89 -38.33
CA ALA A 350 59.60 65.66 -38.54
C ALA A 350 59.28 64.17 -38.83
N ILE A 351 60.12 63.51 -39.63
CA ILE A 351 60.00 62.08 -39.95
C ILE A 351 60.26 61.23 -38.70
N VAL A 352 61.26 61.58 -37.87
CA VAL A 352 61.54 60.87 -36.61
C VAL A 352 60.41 61.05 -35.60
N THR A 353 59.83 62.24 -35.48
CA THR A 353 58.68 62.49 -34.60
C THR A 353 57.45 61.72 -35.04
N LEU A 354 57.13 61.69 -36.34
CA LEU A 354 56.04 60.88 -36.89
C LEU A 354 56.29 59.39 -36.69
N GLY A 355 57.52 58.92 -36.93
CA GLY A 355 57.92 57.53 -36.66
C GLY A 355 57.73 57.14 -35.19
N SER A 356 58.05 58.03 -34.25
CA SER A 356 57.83 57.79 -32.81
C SER A 356 56.34 57.75 -32.43
N GLN A 357 55.49 58.57 -33.08
CA GLN A 357 54.04 58.57 -32.90
C GLN A 357 53.39 57.31 -33.49
N ILE A 358 53.86 56.85 -34.66
CA ILE A 358 53.44 55.59 -35.26
C ILE A 358 53.81 54.43 -34.33
N ALA A 359 55.05 54.36 -33.85
CA ALA A 359 55.49 53.31 -32.92
C ALA A 359 54.71 53.34 -31.58
N ALA A 360 54.36 54.52 -31.07
CA ALA A 360 53.50 54.65 -29.89
C ALA A 360 52.08 54.12 -30.16
N THR A 361 51.49 54.49 -31.31
CA THR A 361 50.14 54.03 -31.72
C THR A 361 50.11 52.53 -32.00
N GLN A 362 51.18 51.96 -32.56
CA GLN A 362 51.32 50.52 -32.75
C GLN A 362 51.35 49.76 -31.43
N ARG A 363 52.09 50.27 -30.42
CA ARG A 363 52.07 49.70 -29.07
C ARG A 363 50.70 49.79 -28.41
N GLU A 364 49.98 50.89 -28.61
CA GLU A 364 48.59 51.06 -28.16
C GLU A 364 47.68 50.00 -28.81
N ILE A 365 47.77 49.79 -30.13
CA ILE A 365 47.01 48.76 -30.85
C ILE A 365 47.34 47.36 -30.34
N GLU A 366 48.62 47.06 -30.08
CA GLU A 366 49.03 45.76 -29.55
C GLU A 366 48.49 45.52 -28.13
N SER A 367 48.48 46.55 -27.27
CA SER A 367 47.85 46.49 -25.94
C SER A 367 46.36 46.21 -26.05
N LEU A 368 45.64 46.99 -26.86
CA LEU A 368 44.20 46.81 -27.08
C LEU A 368 43.87 45.42 -27.66
N LYS A 369 44.79 44.85 -28.45
CA LYS A 369 44.65 43.48 -28.97
C LYS A 369 44.75 42.46 -27.84
N LYS A 370 45.72 42.60 -26.93
CA LYS A 370 45.85 41.75 -25.74
C LYS A 370 44.61 41.86 -24.83
N ASP A 371 44.09 43.08 -24.64
CA ASP A 371 42.87 43.30 -23.85
C ASP A 371 41.66 42.59 -24.49
N LEU A 372 41.54 42.63 -25.83
CA LEU A 372 40.48 41.94 -26.56
C LEU A 372 40.60 40.41 -26.44
N GLU A 373 41.82 39.87 -26.51
CA GLU A 373 42.09 38.44 -26.28
C GLU A 373 41.70 38.01 -24.84
N GLU A 374 42.04 38.81 -23.83
CA GLU A 374 41.64 38.55 -22.43
C GLU A 374 40.11 38.59 -22.25
N LEU A 375 39.44 39.59 -22.83
CA LEU A 375 37.98 39.69 -22.80
C LEU A 375 37.31 38.53 -23.55
N ALA A 376 37.89 38.07 -24.66
CA ALA A 376 37.40 36.90 -25.39
C ALA A 376 37.48 35.62 -24.55
N LEU A 377 38.56 35.43 -23.79
CA LEU A 377 38.69 34.32 -22.83
C LEU A 377 37.62 34.42 -21.74
N LYS A 378 37.41 35.61 -21.14
CA LYS A 378 36.36 35.84 -20.13
C LYS A 378 34.97 35.55 -20.70
N LYS A 379 34.68 36.00 -21.92
CA LYS A 379 33.42 35.71 -22.62
C LYS A 379 33.21 34.20 -22.76
N GLY A 380 34.22 33.46 -23.22
CA GLY A 380 34.15 32.00 -23.36
C GLY A 380 33.80 31.29 -22.04
N VAL A 381 34.38 31.73 -20.92
CA VAL A 381 34.07 31.18 -19.58
C VAL A 381 32.61 31.43 -19.19
N TYR A 382 32.07 32.64 -19.39
CA TYR A 382 30.67 32.92 -19.07
C TYR A 382 29.71 32.19 -20.00
N GLN A 383 30.02 32.08 -21.30
CA GLN A 383 29.22 31.31 -22.25
C GLN A 383 29.15 29.83 -21.85
N GLN A 384 30.29 29.21 -21.51
CA GLN A 384 30.32 27.82 -21.05
C GLN A 384 29.48 27.61 -19.77
N ARG A 385 29.52 28.56 -18.83
CA ARG A 385 28.69 28.48 -17.61
C ARG A 385 27.20 28.54 -17.94
N ILE A 386 26.79 29.43 -18.85
CA ILE A 386 25.40 29.59 -19.29
C ILE A 386 24.94 28.33 -20.04
N GLU A 387 25.74 27.82 -20.97
CA GLU A 387 25.44 26.62 -21.76
C GLU A 387 25.35 25.36 -20.90
N ALA A 388 26.16 25.25 -19.83
CA ALA A 388 26.10 24.15 -18.89
C ALA A 388 24.91 24.23 -17.91
N THR A 389 24.30 25.42 -17.74
CA THR A 389 23.27 25.66 -16.73
C THR A 389 22.04 24.75 -16.88
N PRO A 390 21.44 24.56 -18.07
CA PRO A 390 20.26 23.70 -18.22
C PRO A 390 20.49 22.24 -17.81
N ALA A 391 21.65 21.67 -18.17
CA ALA A 391 22.00 20.30 -17.80
C ALA A 391 22.25 20.17 -16.28
N VAL A 392 22.87 21.17 -15.66
CA VAL A 392 23.05 21.21 -14.20
C VAL A 392 21.72 21.36 -13.49
N GLU A 393 20.81 22.19 -14.02
CA GLU A 393 19.46 22.38 -13.50
C GLU A 393 18.65 21.09 -13.49
N GLU A 394 18.67 20.35 -14.61
CA GLU A 394 17.96 19.09 -14.75
C GLU A 394 18.41 18.07 -13.69
N ASN A 395 19.72 17.86 -13.57
CA ASN A 395 20.31 16.96 -12.58
C ASN A 395 20.01 17.42 -11.14
N PHE A 396 20.08 18.73 -10.87
CA PHE A 396 19.76 19.28 -9.56
C PHE A 396 18.29 19.07 -9.21
N ARG A 397 17.39 19.29 -10.17
CA ARG A 397 15.95 19.11 -10.01
C ARG A 397 15.62 17.66 -9.69
N GLU A 398 16.28 16.70 -10.34
CA GLU A 398 16.13 15.28 -10.03
C GLU A 398 16.47 14.99 -8.55
N ILE A 399 17.61 15.48 -8.06
CA ILE A 399 18.03 15.30 -6.66
C ILE A 399 17.02 15.94 -5.69
N VAL A 400 16.52 17.14 -6.02
CA VAL A 400 15.54 17.85 -5.19
C VAL A 400 14.20 17.13 -5.16
N LEU A 401 13.73 16.62 -6.31
CA LEU A 401 12.51 15.82 -6.39
C LEU A 401 12.64 14.51 -5.61
N GLU A 402 13.78 13.83 -5.74
CA GLU A 402 14.09 12.61 -4.98
C GLU A 402 14.04 12.88 -3.47
N ARG A 403 14.67 13.98 -3.01
CA ARG A 403 14.61 14.44 -1.61
C ARG A 403 13.17 14.70 -1.16
N GLN A 404 12.38 15.44 -1.95
CA GLN A 404 10.99 15.78 -1.61
C GLN A 404 10.13 14.51 -1.50
N ASN A 405 10.31 13.56 -2.41
CA ASN A 405 9.60 12.28 -2.38
C ASN A 405 9.99 11.45 -1.15
N LEU A 406 11.28 11.38 -0.80
CA LEU A 406 11.72 10.69 0.42
C LEU A 406 11.22 11.39 1.68
N GLN A 407 11.20 12.73 1.71
CA GLN A 407 10.67 13.50 2.84
C GLN A 407 9.17 13.22 3.03
N ALA A 408 8.38 13.25 1.95
CA ALA A 408 6.95 12.94 2.02
C ALA A 408 6.70 11.51 2.52
N LYS A 409 7.50 10.54 2.06
CA LYS A 409 7.46 9.15 2.58
C LYS A 409 7.85 9.06 4.05
N TYR A 410 8.88 9.79 4.47
CA TYR A 410 9.31 9.85 5.87
C TYR A 410 8.21 10.40 6.76
N ASP A 411 7.56 11.49 6.35
CA ASP A 411 6.48 12.11 7.12
C ASP A 411 5.24 11.21 7.21
N ASP A 412 4.90 10.51 6.12
CA ASP A 412 3.81 9.52 6.10
C ASP A 412 4.13 8.30 6.98
N LEU A 413 5.33 7.73 6.87
CA LEU A 413 5.77 6.62 7.71
C LEU A 413 5.86 7.01 9.19
N MET A 414 6.32 8.22 9.49
CA MET A 414 6.37 8.73 10.87
C MET A 414 4.96 8.76 11.48
N LYS A 415 3.96 9.26 10.75
CA LYS A 415 2.56 9.23 11.20
C LYS A 415 2.09 7.80 11.45
N LYS A 416 2.36 6.88 10.52
CA LYS A 416 2.01 5.45 10.67
C LYS A 416 2.72 4.78 11.84
N VAL A 417 3.98 5.11 12.11
CA VAL A 417 4.73 4.61 13.28
C VAL A 417 4.09 5.12 14.56
N LEU A 418 3.70 6.40 14.63
CA LEU A 418 3.00 6.95 15.80
C LEU A 418 1.66 6.23 16.02
N GLU A 419 0.85 6.05 14.97
CA GLU A 419 -0.40 5.30 15.03
C GLU A 419 -0.20 3.84 15.46
N ALA A 420 0.81 3.15 14.92
CA ALA A 420 1.16 1.79 15.31
C ALA A 420 1.62 1.70 16.77
N ARG A 421 2.37 2.69 17.25
CA ARG A 421 2.80 2.76 18.66
C ARG A 421 1.63 3.02 19.61
N VAL A 422 0.69 3.88 19.23
CA VAL A 422 -0.56 4.06 19.98
C VAL A 422 -1.34 2.74 20.01
N SER A 423 -1.48 2.07 18.87
CA SER A 423 -2.13 0.74 18.79
C SER A 423 -1.45 -0.29 19.68
N GLN A 424 -0.11 -0.31 19.73
CA GLN A 424 0.67 -1.16 20.62
C GLN A 424 0.42 -0.84 22.09
N GLY A 425 0.31 0.45 22.43
CA GLY A 425 -0.08 0.90 23.76
C GLY A 425 -1.49 0.41 24.15
N LEU A 426 -2.45 0.51 23.24
CA LEU A 426 -3.83 0.05 23.45
C LEU A 426 -3.91 -1.47 23.64
N GLU A 427 -3.16 -2.26 22.88
CA GLU A 427 -3.10 -3.71 23.09
C GLU A 427 -2.43 -4.07 24.43
N LYS A 428 -1.39 -3.32 24.83
CA LYS A 428 -0.74 -3.49 26.15
C LYS A 428 -1.70 -3.20 27.31
N GLU A 429 -2.57 -2.20 27.16
CA GLU A 429 -3.63 -1.88 28.12
C GLU A 429 -4.90 -2.74 27.96
N GLN A 430 -4.92 -3.69 27.01
CA GLN A 430 -6.08 -4.54 26.71
C GLN A 430 -7.36 -3.75 26.38
N LYS A 431 -7.21 -2.56 25.79
CA LYS A 431 -8.28 -1.65 25.35
C LYS A 431 -8.65 -1.82 23.88
N GLY A 432 -8.19 -2.89 23.23
CA GLY A 432 -8.62 -3.29 21.89
C GLY A 432 -9.89 -4.16 21.93
N GLU A 433 -10.28 -4.69 20.77
CA GLU A 433 -11.26 -5.79 20.69
C GLU A 433 -10.83 -6.90 21.66
N ARG A 434 -11.72 -7.55 22.40
CA ARG A 434 -11.32 -8.64 23.32
C ARG A 434 -12.33 -9.75 23.37
N PHE A 435 -11.85 -10.93 23.72
CA PHE A 435 -12.71 -12.09 23.98
C PHE A 435 -13.06 -12.08 25.46
N THR A 436 -14.34 -11.95 25.77
CA THR A 436 -14.85 -12.00 27.15
C THR A 436 -15.68 -13.26 27.33
N ILE A 437 -15.44 -14.00 28.41
CA ILE A 437 -16.26 -15.15 28.75
C ILE A 437 -17.58 -14.62 29.33
N ILE A 438 -18.69 -14.81 28.60
CA ILE A 438 -20.03 -14.45 29.11
C ILE A 438 -20.58 -15.58 29.99
N ASP A 439 -20.55 -16.80 29.47
CA ASP A 439 -21.08 -17.96 30.16
C ASP A 439 -19.95 -18.97 30.37
N PRO A 440 -19.42 -19.09 31.60
CA PRO A 440 -18.34 -20.02 31.90
C PRO A 440 -18.81 -21.47 31.78
N ALA A 441 -17.87 -22.41 31.65
CA ALA A 441 -18.19 -23.83 31.56
C ALA A 441 -18.94 -24.31 32.82
N ARG A 442 -20.19 -24.74 32.63
CA ARG A 442 -21.06 -25.21 33.72
C ARG A 442 -20.85 -26.69 34.02
N PHE A 443 -21.11 -27.08 35.26
CA PHE A 443 -21.11 -28.49 35.66
C PHE A 443 -22.29 -29.22 35.00
N PRO A 444 -22.06 -30.32 34.26
CA PRO A 444 -23.14 -31.02 33.57
C PRO A 444 -23.90 -31.95 34.52
N GLU A 445 -25.15 -31.60 34.82
CA GLU A 445 -26.01 -32.38 35.74
C GLU A 445 -26.61 -33.64 35.10
N LYS A 446 -26.81 -33.64 33.78
CA LYS A 446 -27.46 -34.74 33.04
C LYS A 446 -26.61 -35.18 31.85
N PRO A 447 -26.60 -36.49 31.52
CA PRO A 447 -25.93 -36.98 30.33
C PRO A 447 -26.65 -36.51 29.06
N VAL A 448 -25.88 -36.12 28.04
CA VAL A 448 -26.36 -35.71 26.71
C VAL A 448 -26.55 -36.90 25.78
N SER A 449 -25.84 -38.01 26.02
CA SER A 449 -26.05 -39.26 25.29
C SER A 449 -25.66 -40.46 26.16
N PRO A 450 -26.29 -41.63 25.97
CA PRO A 450 -27.38 -41.92 25.03
C PRO A 450 -28.73 -41.32 25.48
N ASN A 451 -29.61 -41.03 24.51
CA ASN A 451 -30.98 -40.62 24.79
C ASN A 451 -31.81 -41.83 25.23
N ILE A 452 -31.68 -42.22 26.50
CA ILE A 452 -32.39 -43.35 27.14
C ILE A 452 -33.90 -43.38 26.77
N PRO A 453 -34.67 -42.28 26.86
CA PRO A 453 -36.09 -42.33 26.51
C PRO A 453 -36.34 -42.67 25.03
N ALA A 454 -35.48 -42.21 24.12
CA ALA A 454 -35.61 -42.52 22.69
C ALA A 454 -35.31 -44.00 22.41
N ILE A 455 -34.27 -44.57 23.03
CA ILE A 455 -33.92 -45.98 22.86
C ILE A 455 -35.03 -46.89 23.40
N LEU A 456 -35.60 -46.55 24.55
CA LEU A 456 -36.72 -47.33 25.11
C LEU A 456 -37.99 -47.26 24.24
N LEU A 457 -38.29 -46.09 23.66
CA LEU A 457 -39.43 -45.94 22.74
C LEU A 457 -39.20 -46.76 21.46
N ILE A 458 -38.01 -46.67 20.86
CA ILE A 458 -37.64 -47.47 19.69
C ILE A 458 -37.72 -48.97 20.04
N GLY A 459 -37.20 -49.38 21.20
CA GLY A 459 -37.29 -50.75 21.69
C GLY A 459 -38.72 -51.24 21.90
N LEU A 460 -39.62 -50.36 22.35
CA LEU A 460 -41.05 -50.67 22.51
C LEU A 460 -41.72 -50.90 21.15
N VAL A 461 -41.49 -49.99 20.19
CA VAL A 461 -42.07 -50.10 18.84
C VAL A 461 -41.53 -51.32 18.11
N LEU A 462 -40.21 -51.55 18.16
CA LEU A 462 -39.59 -52.76 17.60
C LEU A 462 -40.07 -54.02 18.30
N GLY A 463 -40.29 -53.99 19.62
CA GLY A 463 -40.87 -55.11 20.35
C GLY A 463 -42.26 -55.46 19.89
N ILE A 464 -43.16 -54.48 19.77
CA ILE A 464 -44.52 -54.69 19.25
C ILE A 464 -44.45 -55.24 17.81
N GLY A 465 -43.62 -54.64 16.95
CA GLY A 465 -43.42 -55.09 15.57
C GLY A 465 -42.93 -56.54 15.49
N ALA A 466 -41.93 -56.91 16.30
CA ALA A 466 -41.42 -58.28 16.39
C ALA A 466 -42.48 -59.26 16.91
N GLY A 467 -43.32 -58.82 17.85
CA GLY A 467 -44.45 -59.62 18.36
C GLY A 467 -45.49 -59.89 17.30
N VAL A 468 -45.91 -58.86 16.55
CA VAL A 468 -46.86 -59.00 15.45
C VAL A 468 -46.25 -59.85 14.32
N GLY A 469 -44.99 -59.60 13.95
CA GLY A 469 -44.29 -60.36 12.92
C GLY A 469 -44.16 -61.84 13.26
N THR A 470 -43.74 -62.16 14.49
CA THR A 470 -43.61 -63.56 14.95
C THR A 470 -44.97 -64.25 15.02
N ALA A 471 -46.01 -63.55 15.50
CA ALA A 471 -47.37 -64.08 15.50
C ALA A 471 -47.90 -64.32 14.07
N GLY A 472 -47.63 -63.40 13.15
CA GLY A 472 -48.01 -63.49 11.74
C GLY A 472 -47.33 -64.65 11.02
N ILE A 473 -46.00 -64.75 11.10
CA ILE A 473 -45.22 -65.87 10.52
C ILE A 473 -45.76 -67.20 11.05
N ARG A 474 -46.02 -67.28 12.36
CA ARG A 474 -46.51 -68.51 12.94
C ARG A 474 -47.95 -68.84 12.57
N GLU A 475 -48.78 -67.85 12.25
CA GLU A 475 -50.14 -68.08 11.75
C GLU A 475 -50.11 -68.50 10.27
N PHE A 476 -49.26 -67.90 9.44
CA PHE A 476 -49.10 -68.30 8.04
C PHE A 476 -48.43 -69.69 7.87
N ALA A 477 -47.54 -70.07 8.78
CA ALA A 477 -46.93 -71.39 8.81
C ALA A 477 -47.87 -72.49 9.36
N ASP A 478 -49.02 -72.12 9.93
CA ASP A 478 -49.97 -73.06 10.52
C ASP A 478 -51.02 -73.47 9.47
N GLN A 479 -50.77 -74.58 8.78
CA GLN A 479 -51.67 -75.11 7.74
C GLN A 479 -52.92 -75.84 8.29
N SER A 480 -53.26 -75.67 9.57
CA SER A 480 -54.39 -76.37 10.18
C SER A 480 -55.73 -75.77 9.72
N VAL A 481 -56.64 -76.60 9.21
CA VAL A 481 -58.03 -76.20 8.90
C VAL A 481 -58.81 -75.98 10.19
N ARG A 482 -59.38 -74.78 10.39
CA ARG A 482 -59.89 -74.35 11.72
C ARG A 482 -61.35 -73.95 11.75
N THR A 483 -61.93 -73.57 10.63
CA THR A 483 -63.37 -73.28 10.52
C THR A 483 -64.06 -74.29 9.60
N ALA A 484 -65.37 -74.46 9.83
CA ALA A 484 -66.22 -75.29 8.97
C ALA A 484 -66.19 -74.77 7.53
N ASP A 485 -66.13 -73.45 7.34
CA ASP A 485 -66.07 -72.82 6.01
C ASP A 485 -64.72 -73.06 5.30
N GLU A 486 -63.60 -73.02 6.03
CA GLU A 486 -62.27 -73.39 5.49
C GLU A 486 -62.22 -74.86 5.07
N LEU A 487 -62.83 -75.76 5.87
CA LEU A 487 -62.91 -77.19 5.56
C LEU A 487 -63.81 -77.45 4.35
N ALA A 488 -64.97 -76.78 4.27
CA ALA A 488 -65.88 -76.88 3.14
C ALA A 488 -65.24 -76.37 1.85
N ALA A 489 -64.51 -75.25 1.91
CA ALA A 489 -63.81 -74.67 0.77
C ALA A 489 -62.61 -75.52 0.31
N ALA A 490 -61.84 -76.10 1.24
CA ALA A 490 -60.68 -76.94 0.92
C ALA A 490 -61.07 -78.35 0.45
N ALA A 491 -62.13 -78.94 1.02
CA ALA A 491 -62.57 -80.29 0.70
C ALA A 491 -63.63 -80.34 -0.42
N GLN A 492 -64.22 -79.21 -0.83
CA GLN A 492 -65.32 -79.09 -1.79
C GLN A 492 -66.62 -79.85 -1.42
N PHE A 493 -66.78 -80.25 -0.16
CA PHE A 493 -67.98 -80.92 0.36
C PHE A 493 -68.69 -80.05 1.41
N PRO A 494 -70.04 -80.07 1.50
CA PRO A 494 -70.78 -79.35 2.53
C PRO A 494 -70.53 -79.97 3.92
N VAL A 495 -70.27 -79.11 4.91
CA VAL A 495 -70.06 -79.55 6.30
C VAL A 495 -71.40 -79.85 6.96
N LEU A 496 -71.63 -81.13 7.31
CA LEU A 496 -72.90 -81.64 7.85
C LEU A 496 -73.11 -81.36 9.35
N GLY A 497 -72.04 -81.07 10.11
CA GLY A 497 -72.12 -80.77 11.54
C GLY A 497 -70.75 -80.77 12.21
N GLY A 498 -70.57 -79.94 13.24
CA GLY A 498 -69.32 -79.81 13.99
C GLY A 498 -69.43 -80.39 15.39
N ILE A 499 -68.50 -81.25 15.80
CA ILE A 499 -68.43 -81.74 17.18
C ILE A 499 -67.77 -80.66 18.05
N PRO A 500 -68.45 -80.15 19.09
CA PRO A 500 -67.84 -79.17 19.97
C PRO A 500 -66.69 -79.82 20.75
N VAL A 501 -65.57 -79.09 20.85
CA VAL A 501 -64.40 -79.58 21.60
C VAL A 501 -64.75 -79.75 23.07
N ILE A 502 -64.84 -81.00 23.54
CA ILE A 502 -65.10 -81.34 24.95
C ILE A 502 -63.77 -81.28 25.71
N LEU A 503 -63.57 -80.19 26.47
CA LEU A 503 -62.34 -79.97 27.24
C LEU A 503 -62.37 -80.73 28.58
N THR A 504 -61.36 -81.56 28.85
CA THR A 504 -61.20 -82.19 30.16
C THR A 504 -60.86 -81.17 31.27
N LYS A 505 -61.21 -81.47 32.53
CA LYS A 505 -60.93 -80.59 33.69
C LYS A 505 -59.44 -80.22 33.80
N LYS A 506 -58.52 -81.15 33.50
CA LYS A 506 -57.05 -80.91 33.48
C LYS A 506 -56.63 -79.93 32.37
N GLU A 507 -57.18 -80.04 31.17
CA GLU A 507 -56.89 -79.12 30.05
C GLU A 507 -57.48 -77.73 30.28
N ARG A 508 -58.67 -77.63 30.90
CA ARG A 508 -59.29 -76.36 31.26
C ARG A 508 -58.44 -75.60 32.29
N ARG A 509 -57.83 -76.29 33.25
CA ARG A 509 -56.89 -75.70 34.23
C ARG A 509 -55.59 -75.23 33.57
N ARG A 510 -54.97 -76.04 32.69
CA ARG A 510 -53.76 -75.63 31.93
C ARG A 510 -54.01 -74.43 31.01
N ARG A 511 -55.14 -74.41 30.28
CA ARG A 511 -55.52 -73.25 29.44
C ARG A 511 -55.81 -72.01 30.27
N ARG A 512 -56.46 -72.14 31.43
CA ARG A 512 -56.63 -71.02 32.38
C ARG A 512 -55.27 -70.53 32.86
N LEU A 513 -54.36 -71.39 33.33
CA LEU A 513 -53.03 -70.97 33.78
C LEU A 513 -52.24 -70.23 32.68
N LYS A 514 -52.23 -70.74 31.44
CA LYS A 514 -51.57 -70.07 30.31
C LYS A 514 -52.20 -68.71 29.95
N ARG A 515 -53.52 -68.57 30.10
CA ARG A 515 -54.23 -67.29 29.89
C ARG A 515 -53.97 -66.30 31.03
N TRP A 516 -53.99 -66.76 32.28
CA TRP A 516 -53.65 -65.94 33.45
C TRP A 516 -52.19 -65.51 33.44
N ALA A 517 -51.27 -66.37 33.02
CA ALA A 517 -49.86 -66.02 32.85
C ALA A 517 -49.63 -65.05 31.67
N ALA A 518 -50.37 -65.16 30.55
CA ALA A 518 -50.32 -64.18 29.47
C ALA A 518 -50.92 -62.83 29.88
N LEU A 519 -52.05 -62.83 30.58
CA LEU A 519 -52.65 -61.61 31.12
C LEU A 519 -51.75 -60.98 32.19
N GLY A 520 -51.15 -61.80 33.05
CA GLY A 520 -50.20 -61.38 34.06
C GLY A 520 -48.92 -60.80 33.46
N SER A 521 -48.36 -61.39 32.40
CA SER A 521 -47.19 -60.83 31.73
C SER A 521 -47.51 -59.54 30.97
N THR A 522 -48.66 -59.45 30.30
CA THR A 522 -49.10 -58.18 29.68
C THR A 522 -49.35 -57.10 30.72
N LEU A 523 -49.99 -57.43 31.84
CA LEU A 523 -50.26 -56.48 32.92
C LEU A 523 -48.97 -56.05 33.62
N LEU A 524 -48.04 -56.99 33.85
CA LEU A 524 -46.73 -56.70 34.43
C LEU A 524 -45.91 -55.79 33.51
N VAL A 525 -45.94 -56.00 32.19
CA VAL A 525 -45.26 -55.09 31.25
C VAL A 525 -45.93 -53.73 31.22
N LEU A 526 -47.27 -53.70 31.21
CA LEU A 526 -48.05 -52.46 31.13
C LEU A 526 -48.00 -51.64 32.44
N THR A 527 -47.65 -52.26 33.57
CA THR A 527 -47.45 -51.60 34.87
C THR A 527 -45.98 -51.32 35.18
N ALA A 528 -45.07 -52.26 34.91
CA ALA A 528 -43.65 -52.08 35.12
C ALA A 528 -43.04 -51.06 34.14
N ALA A 529 -43.49 -51.01 32.88
CA ALA A 529 -42.98 -50.02 31.93
C ALA A 529 -43.19 -48.56 32.41
N PRO A 530 -44.39 -48.13 32.83
CA PRO A 530 -44.58 -46.78 33.38
C PRO A 530 -43.91 -46.57 34.74
N LEU A 531 -43.80 -47.60 35.60
CA LEU A 531 -43.09 -47.49 36.88
C LEU A 531 -41.57 -47.33 36.70
N ILE A 532 -40.97 -48.10 35.81
CA ILE A 532 -39.54 -47.96 35.45
C ILE A 532 -39.31 -46.60 34.80
N PHE A 533 -40.25 -46.15 33.96
CA PHE A 533 -40.19 -44.82 33.36
C PHE A 533 -40.26 -43.71 34.43
N HIS A 534 -41.13 -43.85 35.43
CA HIS A 534 -41.27 -42.92 36.55
C HIS A 534 -39.97 -42.76 37.33
N PHE A 535 -39.39 -43.88 37.78
CA PHE A 535 -38.27 -43.87 38.71
C PHE A 535 -36.92 -43.56 38.05
N PHE A 536 -36.73 -43.92 36.78
CA PHE A 536 -35.42 -43.77 36.11
C PHE A 536 -35.34 -42.62 35.11
N ILE A 537 -36.48 -42.03 34.67
CA ILE A 537 -36.47 -41.09 33.54
C ILE A 537 -37.13 -39.76 33.91
N MET A 538 -38.38 -39.77 34.34
CA MET A 538 -39.14 -38.54 34.62
C MET A 538 -40.41 -38.83 35.42
N ASP A 539 -40.79 -37.93 36.33
CA ASP A 539 -42.06 -38.02 37.04
C ASP A 539 -43.25 -38.07 36.07
N LEU A 540 -44.20 -39.00 36.31
CA LEU A 540 -45.38 -39.17 35.45
C LEU A 540 -46.16 -37.86 35.31
N ASP A 541 -46.16 -37.03 36.35
CA ASP A 541 -46.84 -35.74 36.39
C ASP A 541 -46.23 -34.75 35.37
N ILE A 542 -44.91 -34.76 35.23
CA ILE A 542 -44.19 -33.88 34.28
C ILE A 542 -44.43 -34.36 32.84
N LEU A 543 -44.53 -35.67 32.63
CA LEU A 543 -44.83 -36.23 31.31
C LEU A 543 -46.24 -35.87 30.86
N TRP A 544 -47.21 -36.01 31.76
CA TRP A 544 -48.61 -35.65 31.51
C TRP A 544 -48.76 -34.15 31.23
N ALA A 545 -48.05 -33.31 32.00
CA ALA A 545 -48.00 -31.86 31.76
C ALA A 545 -47.36 -31.50 30.40
N LYS A 546 -46.32 -32.22 29.95
CA LYS A 546 -45.71 -32.01 28.61
C LYS A 546 -46.63 -32.47 27.49
N LEU A 547 -47.31 -33.61 27.65
CA LEU A 547 -48.27 -34.13 26.66
C LEU A 547 -49.44 -33.18 26.45
N ILE A 548 -50.01 -32.63 27.53
CA ILE A 548 -51.03 -31.59 27.44
C ILE A 548 -50.50 -30.35 26.73
N ARG A 549 -49.26 -29.94 27.04
CA ARG A 549 -48.66 -28.76 26.39
C ARG A 549 -48.43 -28.97 24.90
N ILE A 550 -48.18 -30.20 24.45
CA ILE A 550 -48.04 -30.55 23.03
C ILE A 550 -49.42 -30.64 22.36
N TYR A 551 -50.40 -31.27 23.02
CA TYR A 551 -51.77 -31.36 22.53
C TYR A 551 -52.39 -29.96 22.33
N ASN A 552 -52.24 -29.08 23.32
CA ASN A 552 -52.71 -27.69 23.25
C ASN A 552 -51.91 -26.80 22.27
N ARG A 553 -50.81 -27.31 21.71
CA ARG A 553 -50.02 -26.60 20.68
C ARG A 553 -50.34 -27.09 19.26
N MET A 554 -51.07 -28.21 19.17
CA MET A 554 -51.42 -28.90 17.93
C MET A 554 -52.90 -28.73 17.57
N MET A 555 -53.72 -28.35 18.57
CA MET A 555 -55.05 -27.77 18.43
C MET A 555 -54.92 -26.25 18.48
#